data_AF-A0A7X0AF47-F1
#
_entry.id   AF-A0A7X0AF47-F1
#
_cell.length_a   1.000
_cell.length_b   1.000
_cell.length_c   1.000
_cell.angle_alpha   90.00
_cell.angle_beta   90.00
_cell.angle_gamma   90.00
#
_symmetry.space_group_name_H-M   'P 1'
#
loop_
_entity.id
_entity.type
_entity.pdbx_description
1 polymer ?
#
loop_
_entity_poly.entity_id
_entity_poly.type
_entity_poly.pdbx_seq_one_letter_code
_entity_poly.pdbx_strand_id
1 'polypeptide(L)'
;MTQLFRYALGFAALAGFLISLAVHVEALMGVDIASSIPSVWLLHAGVFVVFGPFVFFSRKDFVGNQSLLSMAKGLPPWAAVLGGAIFVYAIVNFALFLLHSEGGNPTVENGKYLLMEHGALIRELTPTEFTALKANELRGFSGHWLLFYFVPAAYFLFWKPSTLPLSSGLTSKIA
;
A
#
# COMPACT_ATOMS: atom_id res chain seq x y z
N MET A 1 -19.41 -4.47 -13.85
CA MET A 1 -18.27 -3.69 -14.35
C MET A 1 -17.91 -4.22 -15.72
N THR A 2 -17.66 -3.37 -16.72
CA THR A 2 -17.17 -3.87 -18.02
C THR A 2 -15.75 -4.41 -17.85
N GLN A 3 -15.38 -5.45 -18.61
CA GLN A 3 -14.03 -6.04 -18.55
C GLN A 3 -12.95 -4.99 -18.83
N LEU A 4 -13.20 -4.09 -19.79
CA LEU A 4 -12.29 -2.99 -20.12
C LEU A 4 -11.99 -2.08 -18.92
N PHE A 5 -13.02 -1.65 -18.19
CA PHE A 5 -12.83 -0.79 -17.02
C PHE A 5 -12.10 -1.50 -15.88
N ARG A 6 -12.35 -2.80 -15.71
CA ARG A 6 -11.63 -3.64 -14.74
C ARG A 6 -10.13 -3.65 -15.04
N TYR A 7 -9.76 -3.94 -16.28
CA TYR A 7 -8.35 -3.96 -16.68
C TYR A 7 -7.71 -2.57 -16.64
N ALA A 8 -8.43 -1.51 -17.00
CA ALA A 8 -7.93 -0.14 -16.90
C ALA A 8 -7.52 0.20 -15.45
N LEU A 9 -8.38 -0.11 -14.46
CA LEU A 9 -8.04 0.06 -13.05
C LEU A 9 -6.87 -0.83 -12.61
N GLY A 10 -6.85 -2.09 -13.08
CA GLY A 10 -5.77 -3.02 -12.77
C GLY A 10 -4.40 -2.58 -13.29
N PHE A 11 -4.33 -2.11 -14.53
CA PHE A 11 -3.09 -1.60 -15.12
C PHE A 11 -2.68 -0.25 -14.52
N ALA A 12 -3.63 0.63 -14.21
CA ALA A 12 -3.33 1.86 -13.47
C ALA A 12 -2.75 1.57 -12.09
N ALA A 13 -3.31 0.58 -11.39
CA ALA A 13 -2.80 0.14 -10.09
C ALA A 13 -1.40 -0.49 -10.22
N LEU A 14 -1.16 -1.29 -11.25
CA LEU A 14 0.16 -1.87 -11.53
C LEU A 14 1.20 -0.79 -11.85
N ALA A 15 0.86 0.21 -12.64
CA ALA A 15 1.74 1.35 -12.91
C ALA A 15 2.07 2.11 -11.62
N GLY A 16 1.05 2.41 -10.80
CA GLY A 16 1.24 3.02 -9.48
C GLY A 16 2.12 2.19 -8.55
N PHE A 17 1.98 0.86 -8.58
CA PHE A 17 2.84 -0.06 -7.83
C PHE A 17 4.31 0.03 -8.27
N LEU A 18 4.58 -0.01 -9.57
CA LEU A 18 5.94 0.06 -10.10
C LEU A 18 6.62 1.40 -9.80
N ILE A 19 5.88 2.50 -9.94
CA ILE A 19 6.41 3.84 -9.60
C ILE A 19 6.65 3.94 -8.09
N SER A 20 5.71 3.46 -7.27
CA SER A 20 5.87 3.42 -5.81
C SER A 20 7.06 2.56 -5.39
N LEU A 21 7.32 1.46 -6.09
CA LEU A 21 8.47 0.59 -5.84
C LEU A 21 9.80 1.30 -6.11
N ALA A 22 9.90 2.04 -7.22
CA ALA A 22 11.09 2.84 -7.51
C ALA A 22 11.35 3.87 -6.40
N VAL A 23 10.32 4.66 -6.05
CA VAL A 23 10.40 5.65 -4.97
C VAL A 23 10.78 5.00 -3.65
N HIS A 24 10.22 3.82 -3.36
CA HIS A 24 10.49 3.12 -2.12
C HIS A 24 11.94 2.61 -2.03
N VAL A 25 12.50 2.11 -3.14
CA VAL A 25 13.91 1.70 -3.23
C VAL A 25 14.82 2.91 -3.00
N GLU A 26 14.51 4.06 -3.59
CA GLU A 26 15.29 5.28 -3.41
C GLU A 26 15.22 5.79 -1.96
N ALA A 27 14.04 5.73 -1.33
CA ALA A 27 13.87 6.07 0.07
C ALA A 27 14.63 5.11 1.01
N LEU A 28 14.73 3.81 0.68
CA LEU A 28 15.57 2.85 1.39
C LEU A 28 17.07 3.17 1.30
N MET A 29 17.50 3.81 0.22
CA MET A 29 18.87 4.31 0.04
C MET A 29 19.12 5.65 0.77
N GLY A 30 18.12 6.17 1.51
CA GLY A 30 18.21 7.43 2.22
C GLY A 30 18.02 8.66 1.34
N VAL A 31 17.51 8.49 0.11
CA VAL A 31 17.27 9.59 -0.82
C VAL A 31 15.87 10.18 -0.61
N ASP A 32 15.82 11.46 -0.28
CA ASP A 32 14.57 12.23 -0.23
C ASP A 32 14.23 12.82 -1.61
N ILE A 33 13.49 12.07 -2.41
CA ILE A 33 13.00 12.55 -3.71
C ILE A 33 11.83 13.51 -3.56
N ALA A 34 11.11 13.51 -2.45
CA ALA A 34 10.03 14.47 -2.23
C ALA A 34 10.55 15.91 -2.17
N SER A 35 11.82 16.13 -1.80
CA SER A 35 12.47 17.44 -1.86
C SER A 35 12.64 17.99 -3.28
N SER A 36 12.94 17.13 -4.26
CA SER A 36 13.21 17.52 -5.65
C SER A 36 11.98 17.38 -6.55
N ILE A 37 11.13 16.40 -6.27
CA ILE A 37 9.89 16.09 -6.99
C ILE A 37 8.73 15.98 -5.98
N PRO A 38 8.17 17.11 -5.51
CA PRO A 38 7.07 17.11 -4.55
C PRO A 38 5.81 16.39 -5.05
N SER A 39 5.63 16.31 -6.38
CA SER A 39 4.51 15.59 -7.00
C SER A 39 4.56 14.07 -6.76
N VAL A 40 5.63 13.51 -6.17
CA VAL A 40 5.66 12.12 -5.71
C VAL A 40 4.51 11.82 -4.75
N TRP A 41 4.06 12.81 -3.96
CA TRP A 41 2.91 12.67 -3.07
C TRP A 41 1.58 12.49 -3.81
N LEU A 42 1.51 12.74 -5.12
CA LEU A 42 0.35 12.36 -5.93
C LEU A 42 0.15 10.85 -6.00
N LEU A 43 1.18 10.03 -5.75
CA LEU A 43 1.03 8.58 -5.56
C LEU A 43 0.15 8.28 -4.35
N HIS A 44 0.29 9.05 -3.27
CA HIS A 44 -0.60 8.93 -2.11
C HIS A 44 -2.05 9.24 -2.48
N ALA A 45 -2.30 10.29 -3.27
CA ALA A 45 -3.64 10.59 -3.76
C ALA A 45 -4.15 9.51 -4.74
N GLY A 46 -3.28 9.01 -5.60
CA GLY A 46 -3.57 7.98 -6.60
C GLY A 46 -3.98 6.63 -5.98
N VAL A 47 -3.53 6.33 -4.76
CA VAL A 47 -4.04 5.17 -4.00
C VAL A 47 -5.57 5.21 -3.92
N PHE A 48 -6.18 6.36 -3.62
CA PHE A 48 -7.64 6.43 -3.50
C PHE A 48 -8.37 6.18 -4.82
N VAL A 49 -7.74 6.54 -5.95
CA VAL A 49 -8.30 6.33 -7.29
C VAL A 49 -8.42 4.86 -7.64
N VAL A 50 -7.49 4.00 -7.20
CA VAL A 50 -7.52 2.56 -7.49
C VAL A 50 -8.05 1.71 -6.34
N PHE A 51 -7.73 2.08 -5.10
CA PHE A 51 -8.13 1.35 -3.90
C PHE A 51 -9.59 1.60 -3.54
N GLY A 52 -10.10 2.82 -3.76
CA GLY A 52 -11.51 3.14 -3.58
C GLY A 52 -12.42 2.21 -4.39
N PRO A 53 -12.27 2.14 -5.73
CA PRO A 53 -12.98 1.17 -6.55
C PRO A 53 -12.79 -0.27 -6.08
N PHE A 54 -11.57 -0.68 -5.72
CA PHE A 54 -11.33 -2.01 -5.17
C PHE A 54 -12.23 -2.30 -3.96
N VAL A 55 -12.33 -1.39 -2.98
CA VAL A 55 -13.20 -1.55 -1.81
C VAL A 55 -14.67 -1.65 -2.22
N PHE A 56 -15.14 -0.84 -3.16
CA PHE A 56 -16.54 -0.87 -3.60
C PHE A 56 -16.92 -2.17 -4.34
N PHE A 57 -16.05 -2.66 -5.22
CA PHE A 57 -16.33 -3.85 -6.02
C PHE A 57 -16.09 -5.15 -5.24
N SER A 58 -15.05 -5.19 -4.42
CA SER A 58 -14.76 -6.35 -3.55
C SER A 58 -15.91 -6.66 -2.59
N ARG A 59 -16.61 -5.65 -2.04
CA ARG A 59 -17.79 -5.87 -1.17
C ARG A 59 -18.90 -6.68 -1.83
N LYS A 60 -19.10 -6.53 -3.15
CA LYS A 60 -20.10 -7.29 -3.90
C LYS A 60 -19.64 -8.71 -4.22
N ASP A 61 -18.34 -8.90 -4.31
CA ASP A 61 -17.73 -10.20 -4.62
C ASP A 61 -17.53 -11.05 -3.34
N PHE A 62 -17.43 -10.42 -2.18
CA PHE A 62 -17.25 -11.05 -0.86
C PHE A 62 -18.52 -11.00 0.01
N VAL A 63 -19.70 -11.30 -0.56
CA VAL A 63 -20.95 -11.37 0.20
C VAL A 63 -20.90 -12.57 1.18
N GLY A 64 -21.12 -12.30 2.47
CA GLY A 64 -20.97 -13.26 3.58
C GLY A 64 -19.65 -13.07 4.34
N ASN A 65 -19.45 -13.77 5.47
CA ASN A 65 -18.31 -13.64 6.40
C ASN A 65 -16.95 -14.09 5.80
N GLN A 66 -16.61 -13.58 4.62
CA GLN A 66 -15.46 -13.97 3.81
C GLN A 66 -14.29 -13.07 4.19
N SER A 67 -13.29 -13.67 4.84
CA SER A 67 -12.10 -12.99 5.33
C SER A 67 -11.10 -12.70 4.20
N LEU A 68 -10.01 -11.98 4.51
CA LEU A 68 -8.85 -11.78 3.60
C LEU A 68 -8.34 -13.10 2.99
N LEU A 69 -8.55 -14.22 3.70
CA LEU A 69 -8.18 -15.56 3.24
C LEU A 69 -9.00 -16.01 2.03
N SER A 70 -10.29 -15.64 1.96
CA SER A 70 -11.14 -15.92 0.80
C SER A 70 -10.70 -15.14 -0.43
N MET A 71 -10.23 -13.91 -0.26
CA MET A 71 -9.65 -13.14 -1.36
C MET A 71 -8.39 -13.83 -1.90
N ALA A 72 -7.51 -14.30 -1.02
CA ALA A 72 -6.28 -14.99 -1.41
C ALA A 72 -6.55 -16.27 -2.23
N LYS A 73 -7.61 -17.01 -1.94
CA LYS A 73 -8.01 -18.22 -2.68
C LYS A 73 -8.45 -17.97 -4.13
N GLY A 74 -8.87 -16.75 -4.45
CA GLY A 74 -9.24 -16.36 -5.81
C GLY A 74 -8.06 -15.84 -6.63
N LEU A 75 -6.89 -15.67 -6.03
CA LEU A 75 -5.66 -15.21 -6.69
C LEU A 75 -4.78 -16.39 -7.12
N PRO A 76 -3.95 -16.21 -8.16
CA PRO A 76 -2.82 -17.11 -8.40
C PRO A 76 -1.95 -17.24 -7.15
N PRO A 77 -1.42 -18.44 -6.82
CA PRO A 77 -0.65 -18.65 -5.59
C PRO A 77 0.53 -17.69 -5.42
N TRP A 78 1.24 -17.39 -6.51
CA TRP A 78 2.36 -16.45 -6.49
C TRP A 78 1.92 -15.03 -6.07
N ALA A 79 0.75 -14.57 -6.53
CA ALA A 79 0.22 -13.25 -6.23
C ALA A 79 -0.27 -13.16 -4.78
N ALA A 80 -0.87 -14.24 -4.27
CA ALA A 80 -1.27 -14.34 -2.88
C ALA A 80 -0.05 -14.33 -1.94
N VAL A 81 1.00 -15.11 -2.25
CA VAL A 81 2.25 -15.14 -1.48
C VAL A 81 2.95 -13.77 -1.52
N LEU A 82 3.07 -13.17 -2.70
CA LEU A 82 3.67 -11.84 -2.87
C LEU A 82 2.88 -10.77 -2.10
N GLY A 83 1.55 -10.81 -2.15
CA GLY A 83 0.71 -9.90 -1.38
C GLY A 83 0.88 -10.05 0.13
N GLY A 84 0.97 -11.29 0.61
CA GLY A 84 1.29 -11.58 2.02
C GLY A 84 2.67 -11.03 2.43
N ALA A 85 3.68 -11.22 1.59
CA ALA A 85 5.03 -10.69 1.83
C ALA A 85 5.04 -9.15 1.87
N ILE A 86 4.39 -8.48 0.91
CA ILE A 86 4.26 -7.01 0.87
C ILE A 86 3.51 -6.49 2.11
N PHE A 87 2.46 -7.19 2.54
CA PHE A 87 1.70 -6.81 3.74
C PHE A 87 2.56 -6.87 5.01
N VAL A 88 3.27 -7.98 5.23
CA VAL A 88 4.20 -8.12 6.38
C VAL A 88 5.29 -7.06 6.29
N TYR A 89 5.86 -6.85 5.11
CA TYR A 89 6.86 -5.83 4.86
C TYR A 89 6.35 -4.42 5.20
N ALA A 90 5.14 -4.06 4.77
CA ALA A 90 4.55 -2.74 5.04
C ALA A 90 4.40 -2.49 6.55
N ILE A 91 3.98 -3.51 7.31
CA ILE A 91 3.88 -3.43 8.79
C ILE A 91 5.27 -3.20 9.41
N VAL A 92 6.25 -4.03 9.04
CA VAL A 92 7.62 -3.91 9.58
C VAL A 92 8.21 -2.55 9.20
N ASN A 93 8.06 -2.13 7.95
CA ASN A 93 8.49 -0.82 7.46
C ASN A 93 7.85 0.32 8.23
N PHE A 94 6.54 0.25 8.52
CA PHE A 94 5.85 1.27 9.30
C PHE A 94 6.34 1.35 10.74
N ALA A 95 6.52 0.19 11.39
CA ALA A 95 7.07 0.13 12.74
C ALA A 95 8.48 0.75 12.77
N LEU A 96 9.33 0.40 11.81
CA LEU A 96 10.65 1.01 11.68
C LEU A 96 10.58 2.50 11.39
N PHE A 97 9.63 2.95 10.56
CA PHE A 97 9.42 4.39 10.31
C PHE A 97 9.12 5.11 11.62
N LEU A 98 8.12 4.65 12.39
CA LEU A 98 7.73 5.25 13.67
C LEU A 98 8.90 5.31 14.67
N LEU A 99 9.68 4.23 14.76
CA LEU A 99 10.84 4.16 15.64
C LEU A 99 11.94 5.17 15.27
N HIS A 100 12.09 5.51 13.99
CA HIS A 100 13.14 6.42 13.49
C HIS A 100 12.63 7.82 13.17
N SER A 101 11.37 8.15 13.49
CA SER A 101 10.81 9.50 13.29
C SER A 101 10.97 10.42 14.50
N GLU A 102 11.55 9.92 15.61
CA GLU A 102 11.81 10.68 16.83
C GLU A 102 10.57 11.42 17.40
N GLY A 103 9.35 10.97 17.05
CA GLY A 103 8.08 11.56 17.51
C GLY A 103 7.66 12.86 16.82
N GLY A 104 8.45 13.40 15.88
CA GLY A 104 8.18 14.69 15.24
C GLY A 104 8.10 14.65 13.72
N ASN A 105 7.79 15.80 13.13
CA ASN A 105 7.86 16.07 11.69
C ASN A 105 9.02 17.05 11.40
N PRO A 106 9.99 16.67 10.54
CA PRO A 106 11.04 17.58 10.10
C PRO A 106 10.45 18.73 9.26
N THR A 107 10.59 19.96 9.74
CA THR A 107 10.03 21.19 9.14
C THR A 107 11.12 22.25 8.99
N VAL A 108 10.96 23.15 8.00
CA VAL A 108 11.82 24.31 7.84
C VAL A 108 11.06 25.55 8.29
N GLU A 109 11.54 26.23 9.33
CA GLU A 109 10.99 27.51 9.79
C GLU A 109 12.10 28.53 9.97
N ASN A 110 11.89 29.75 9.46
CA ASN A 110 12.85 30.86 9.58
C ASN A 110 14.29 30.51 9.14
N GLY A 111 14.44 29.63 8.14
CA GLY A 111 15.73 29.18 7.63
C GLY A 111 16.44 28.14 8.51
N LYS A 112 15.80 27.66 9.58
CA LYS A 112 16.30 26.57 10.43
C LYS A 112 15.57 25.26 10.12
N TYR A 113 16.28 24.15 10.26
CA TYR A 113 15.69 22.81 10.24
C TYR A 113 15.25 22.45 11.65
N LEU A 114 13.99 22.13 11.85
CA LEU A 114 13.38 21.89 13.15
C LEU A 114 12.65 20.54 13.14
N LEU A 115 12.71 19.84 14.26
CA LEU A 115 11.85 18.71 14.54
C LEU A 115 10.67 19.18 15.38
N MET A 116 9.47 19.12 14.83
CA MET A 116 8.26 19.66 15.45
C MET A 116 7.27 18.54 15.80
N GLU A 117 6.70 18.56 16.99
CA GLU A 117 5.58 17.71 17.39
C GLU A 117 4.37 18.58 17.68
N HIS A 118 3.32 18.49 16.85
CA HIS A 118 2.07 19.22 17.06
C HIS A 118 2.25 20.74 17.32
N GLY A 119 3.24 21.36 16.67
CA GLY A 119 3.57 22.78 16.84
C GLY A 119 4.53 23.10 18.00
N ALA A 120 4.92 22.10 18.80
CA ALA A 120 5.99 22.22 19.79
C ALA A 120 7.33 21.84 19.15
N LEU A 121 8.35 22.68 19.38
CA LEU A 121 9.72 22.36 18.98
C LEU A 121 10.28 21.27 19.89
N ILE A 122 10.64 20.12 19.32
CA ILE A 122 11.40 19.07 20.01
C ILE A 122 12.88 19.48 20.07
N ARG A 123 13.48 19.73 18.90
CA ARG A 123 14.89 20.11 18.75
C ARG A 123 15.19 20.73 17.38
N GLU A 124 16.29 21.47 17.28
CA GLU A 124 16.86 21.85 16.00
C GLU A 124 17.56 20.65 15.34
N LEU A 125 17.56 20.61 14.01
CA LEU A 125 18.15 19.56 13.18
C LEU A 125 19.34 20.11 12.40
N THR A 126 20.36 19.29 12.23
CA THR A 126 21.36 19.50 11.17
C THR A 126 20.73 19.24 9.79
N PRO A 127 21.30 19.77 8.71
CA PRO A 127 20.82 19.48 7.36
C PRO A 127 20.80 17.97 7.04
N THR A 128 21.76 17.22 7.57
CA THR A 128 21.86 15.76 7.39
C THR A 128 20.80 14.99 8.16
N GLU A 129 20.45 15.42 9.37
CA GLU A 129 19.35 14.79 10.12
C GLU A 129 18.00 15.10 9.48
N PHE A 130 17.83 16.33 8.97
CA PHE A 130 16.63 16.72 8.27
C PHE A 130 16.37 15.84 7.03
N THR A 131 17.40 15.66 6.18
CA THR A 131 17.26 14.82 4.98
C THR A 131 17.05 13.35 5.34
N ALA A 132 17.71 12.83 6.38
CA ALA A 132 17.52 11.46 6.85
C ALA A 132 16.08 11.23 7.36
N LEU A 133 15.53 12.18 8.13
CA LEU A 133 14.16 12.11 8.62
C LEU A 133 13.13 12.22 7.49
N LYS A 134 13.38 13.08 6.49
CA LYS A 134 12.52 13.18 5.30
C LYS A 134 12.56 11.91 4.44
N ALA A 135 13.73 11.33 4.24
CA ALA A 135 13.85 10.04 3.57
C ALA A 135 13.13 8.93 4.36
N ASN A 136 13.22 8.93 5.69
CA ASN A 136 12.48 7.98 6.54
C ASN A 136 10.95 8.19 6.44
N GLU A 137 10.47 9.44 6.40
CA GLU A 137 9.07 9.78 6.16
C GLU A 137 8.60 9.20 4.81
N LEU A 138 9.33 9.51 3.74
CA LEU A 138 9.03 8.98 2.41
C LEU A 138 9.04 7.45 2.39
N ARG A 139 10.00 6.79 3.05
CA ARG A 139 10.08 5.33 3.20
C ARG A 139 8.86 4.77 3.91
N GLY A 140 8.42 5.40 4.99
CA GLY A 140 7.22 5.01 5.75
C GLY A 140 5.96 5.00 4.90
N PHE A 141 5.72 6.08 4.15
CA PHE A 141 4.55 6.21 3.28
C PHE A 141 4.62 5.34 2.03
N SER A 142 5.76 5.34 1.33
CA SER A 142 5.93 4.57 0.08
C SER A 142 5.80 3.06 0.30
N GLY A 143 6.18 2.54 1.47
CA GLY A 143 5.94 1.12 1.82
C GLY A 143 4.46 0.76 1.86
N HIS A 144 3.58 1.68 2.27
CA HIS A 144 2.13 1.48 2.22
C HIS A 144 1.59 1.60 0.80
N TRP A 145 2.14 2.51 0.00
CA TRP A 145 1.75 2.63 -1.41
C TRP A 145 1.94 1.29 -2.13
N LEU A 146 3.02 0.55 -1.85
CA LEU A 146 3.22 -0.80 -2.40
C LEU A 146 2.02 -1.70 -2.13
N LEU A 147 1.57 -1.78 -0.88
CA LEU A 147 0.41 -2.59 -0.50
C LEU A 147 -0.88 -2.10 -1.18
N PHE A 148 -1.14 -0.80 -1.11
CA PHE A 148 -2.38 -0.21 -1.59
C PHE A 148 -2.50 -0.13 -3.11
N TYR A 149 -1.39 -0.20 -3.85
CA TYR A 149 -1.40 -0.39 -5.29
C TYR A 149 -1.38 -1.87 -5.69
N PHE A 150 -0.66 -2.72 -4.97
CA PHE A 150 -0.58 -4.15 -5.26
C PHE A 150 -1.93 -4.85 -5.11
N VAL A 151 -2.66 -4.60 -4.02
CA VAL A 151 -3.93 -5.29 -3.74
C VAL A 151 -4.97 -5.05 -4.83
N PRO A 152 -5.26 -3.80 -5.27
CA PRO A 152 -6.13 -3.54 -6.41
C PRO A 152 -5.60 -4.13 -7.72
N ALA A 153 -4.29 -4.05 -7.99
CA ALA A 153 -3.71 -4.64 -9.19
C ALA A 153 -3.96 -6.16 -9.23
N ALA A 154 -3.68 -6.86 -8.13
CA ALA A 154 -3.89 -8.29 -8.01
C ALA A 154 -5.36 -8.66 -8.16
N TYR A 155 -6.26 -7.91 -7.51
CA TYR A 155 -7.69 -8.14 -7.60
C TYR A 155 -8.22 -7.93 -9.02
N PHE A 156 -7.97 -6.77 -9.63
CA PHE A 156 -8.54 -6.45 -10.92
C PHE A 156 -7.96 -7.29 -12.07
N LEU A 157 -6.67 -7.63 -12.01
CA LEU A 157 -6.00 -8.38 -13.09
C LEU A 157 -6.14 -9.89 -12.96
N PHE A 158 -6.16 -10.44 -11.74
CA PHE A 158 -6.00 -11.89 -11.55
C PHE A 158 -7.11 -12.57 -10.75
N TRP A 159 -7.85 -11.84 -9.90
CA TRP A 159 -8.81 -12.47 -9.00
C TRP A 159 -10.02 -13.05 -9.74
N LYS A 160 -10.34 -14.31 -9.43
CA LYS A 160 -11.53 -15.02 -9.89
C LYS A 160 -12.21 -15.70 -8.69
N PRO A 161 -13.55 -15.73 -8.62
CA PRO A 161 -14.25 -16.47 -7.58
C PRO A 161 -13.83 -17.94 -7.58
N SER A 162 -13.47 -18.49 -6.42
CA SER A 162 -13.14 -19.91 -6.29
C SER A 162 -14.40 -20.75 -6.54
N THR A 163 -14.48 -21.41 -7.71
CA THR A 163 -15.58 -22.33 -8.06
C THR A 163 -15.42 -23.69 -7.39
N LEU A 164 -15.05 -23.74 -6.10
CA LEU A 164 -15.12 -25.00 -5.37
C LEU A 164 -16.61 -25.35 -5.22
N PRO A 165 -17.07 -26.50 -5.75
CA PRO A 165 -18.42 -26.94 -5.49
C PRO A 165 -18.58 -27.04 -3.98
N LEU A 166 -19.58 -26.36 -3.42
CA LEU A 166 -20.14 -26.79 -2.14
C LEU A 166 -20.45 -28.26 -2.34
N SER A 167 -19.81 -29.14 -1.57
CA SER A 167 -20.06 -30.56 -1.60
C SER A 167 -21.50 -30.81 -1.13
N SER A 168 -22.48 -30.62 -2.01
CA SER A 168 -23.85 -31.09 -1.87
C SER A 168 -23.84 -32.59 -2.20
N GLY A 169 -23.35 -33.38 -1.27
CA GLY A 169 -23.19 -34.81 -1.44
C GLY A 169 -23.27 -35.54 -0.11
N LEU A 170 -24.43 -35.48 0.57
CA LEU A 170 -24.85 -36.57 1.46
C LEU A 170 -26.35 -36.51 1.85
N THR A 171 -27.29 -36.42 0.91
CA THR A 171 -28.69 -36.79 1.21
C THR A 171 -29.35 -37.47 0.02
N SER A 172 -29.95 -38.63 0.29
CA SER A 172 -30.77 -39.48 -0.59
C SER A 172 -30.09 -40.67 -1.32
N LYS A 173 -29.64 -41.65 -0.52
CA LYS A 173 -29.80 -43.06 -0.88
C LYS A 173 -30.15 -43.88 0.36
N ILE A 174 -31.34 -43.64 0.93
CA ILE A 174 -32.08 -44.63 1.73
C ILE A 174 -33.57 -44.36 1.49
N ALA A 175 -34.16 -45.07 0.51
CA ALA A 175 -35.57 -45.40 0.41
C ALA A 175 -35.70 -46.52 -0.64
#